data_AF-A0AAF7A7A3-F1
#
_entry.id   AF-A0AAF7A7A3-F1
#
_cell.length_a   1.000
_cell.length_b   1.000
_cell.length_c   1.000
_cell.angle_alpha   90.00
_cell.angle_beta   90.00
_cell.angle_gamma   90.00
#
_symmetry.space_group_name_H-M   'P 1'
#
loop_
_entity.id
_entity.type
_entity.pdbx_description
1 polymer ?
#
loop_
_entity_poly.entity_id
_entity_poly.type
_entity_poly.pdbx_seq_one_letter_code
_entity_poly.pdbx_strand_id
1 'polypeptide(L)'
;MRASPIRIPTVTSDTDWDFCFHLSQQTKIPEHQRTDESSPTSGSEESEEDTKAKEKVIDHMSHPREKLAQSQKKIAQLIKGKKNIEANKELIRCVTLSRIIFGEEHWKCAQALATLAYGYLTLRGLPAQAKKHAESAKNVLLTWKGTTTSDKEEKQILETLVMLYYTLGVVCLLQNHGREAYFNLQKSERNMKELRESYKGGTCGLQVSEKDLTVALGRASLANCRLNLALVYFEKAVDNVIANKGDSTSELVSLYQEIAQIEQLRRNHEQAIQYLHQAHSICVSLYTEVSPQAAEASALLAKAYAMSGEVQHKGDLLDPGTEPRSPALQADYLPTELGA
;
A
#
# COMPACT_ATOMS: atom_id res chain seq x y z
N MET A 1 9.20 -8.24 -39.04
CA MET A 1 7.94 -8.39 -38.28
C MET A 1 8.05 -7.51 -37.04
N ARG A 2 7.14 -6.54 -36.89
CA ARG A 2 7.13 -5.57 -35.78
C ARG A 2 6.60 -6.25 -34.53
N ALA A 3 7.30 -6.11 -33.40
CA ALA A 3 6.82 -6.54 -32.09
C ALA A 3 5.71 -5.60 -31.61
N SER A 4 4.53 -6.14 -31.35
CA SER A 4 3.41 -5.42 -30.74
C SER A 4 3.68 -5.22 -29.25
N PRO A 5 3.50 -4.02 -28.69
CA PRO A 5 3.64 -3.80 -27.26
C PRO A 5 2.41 -4.38 -26.54
N ILE A 6 2.66 -5.24 -25.54
CA ILE A 6 1.63 -5.77 -24.65
C ILE A 6 1.01 -4.58 -23.89
N ARG A 7 -0.26 -4.30 -24.15
CA ARG A 7 -1.07 -3.38 -23.34
C ARG A 7 -1.67 -4.15 -22.15
N ILE A 8 -1.49 -3.60 -20.96
CA ILE A 8 -2.15 -4.03 -19.72
C ILE A 8 -3.44 -3.21 -19.58
N PRO A 9 -4.63 -3.83 -19.42
CA PRO A 9 -5.84 -3.14 -19.00
C PRO A 9 -5.78 -2.80 -17.51
N THR A 10 -6.24 -1.60 -17.18
CA THR A 10 -6.19 -0.95 -15.87
C THR A 10 -7.50 -1.06 -15.07
N VAL A 11 -7.34 -1.02 -13.73
CA VAL A 11 -8.22 -0.55 -12.62
C VAL A 11 -9.24 -1.47 -11.91
N THR A 12 -9.18 -1.37 -10.57
CA THR A 12 -10.18 -1.56 -9.47
C THR A 12 -10.17 -2.93 -8.75
N SER A 13 -10.17 -3.05 -7.43
CA SER A 13 -9.97 -2.13 -6.28
C SER A 13 -9.86 -2.93 -4.98
N ASP A 14 -9.09 -2.37 -4.04
CA ASP A 14 -9.21 -2.49 -2.57
C ASP A 14 -8.08 -3.23 -1.83
N THR A 15 -6.93 -2.56 -1.72
CA THR A 15 -6.10 -2.45 -0.50
C THR A 15 -5.28 -1.17 -0.68
N ASP A 16 -5.25 -0.30 0.33
CA ASP A 16 -4.72 1.09 0.35
C ASP A 16 -3.19 1.22 0.05
N TRP A 17 -2.58 0.20 -0.56
CA TRP A 17 -1.17 0.09 -0.92
C TRP A 17 -0.91 -0.08 -2.43
N ASP A 18 -1.85 -0.67 -3.18
CA ASP A 18 -1.64 -0.96 -4.61
C ASP A 18 -1.79 0.26 -5.51
N PHE A 19 -2.36 1.36 -5.00
CA PHE A 19 -2.44 2.63 -5.74
C PHE A 19 -1.05 3.13 -6.19
N CYS A 20 -0.02 2.89 -5.39
CA CYS A 20 1.35 3.33 -5.70
C CYS A 20 1.96 2.60 -6.91
N PHE A 21 1.52 1.37 -7.23
CA PHE A 21 2.12 0.54 -8.27
C PHE A 21 1.39 0.64 -9.63
N HIS A 22 0.21 1.28 -9.70
CA HIS A 22 -0.59 1.33 -10.93
C HIS A 22 -0.63 2.70 -11.65
N LEU A 23 0.04 3.73 -11.13
CA LEU A 23 0.05 5.07 -11.75
C LEU A 23 1.31 5.34 -12.62
N SER A 24 1.71 4.36 -13.43
CA SER A 24 2.55 4.62 -14.60
C SER A 24 1.69 4.33 -15.82
N GLN A 25 0.91 5.32 -16.23
CA GLN A 25 0.62 5.71 -17.62
C GLN A 25 -0.42 6.83 -17.60
N GLN A 26 -0.07 7.94 -18.26
CA GLN A 26 -0.88 9.13 -18.55
C GLN A 26 -0.98 10.20 -17.46
N THR A 27 -0.14 11.23 -17.61
CA THR A 27 -0.69 12.60 -17.69
C THR A 27 0.26 13.48 -18.50
N LYS A 28 -0.20 13.86 -19.70
CA LYS A 28 0.37 14.98 -20.44
C LYS A 28 0.01 16.27 -19.70
N ILE A 29 1.01 17.12 -19.49
CA ILE A 29 0.87 18.50 -19.02
C ILE A 29 0.24 19.32 -20.15
N PRO A 30 -0.76 20.18 -19.88
CA PRO A 30 -0.96 21.37 -20.69
C PRO A 30 -0.38 22.59 -19.99
N GLU A 31 0.44 23.32 -20.75
CA GLU A 31 1.01 24.62 -20.41
C GLU A 31 -0.05 25.73 -20.43
N HIS A 32 0.22 26.73 -19.58
CA HIS A 32 -0.05 28.16 -19.74
C HIS A 32 -1.50 28.65 -19.88
N GLN A 33 -1.90 29.50 -18.93
CA GLN A 33 -2.15 30.90 -19.24
C GLN A 33 -1.92 31.77 -18.01
N ARG A 34 -0.95 32.69 -18.13
CA ARG A 34 -0.76 33.84 -17.25
C ARG A 34 -1.87 34.85 -17.55
N THR A 35 -2.44 35.44 -16.50
CA THR A 35 -3.02 36.78 -16.61
C THR A 35 -2.56 37.56 -15.38
N ASP A 36 -1.62 38.47 -15.62
CA ASP A 36 -1.35 39.60 -14.74
C ASP A 36 -2.61 40.48 -14.75
N GLU A 37 -3.07 40.94 -13.58
CA GLU A 37 -3.58 42.30 -13.49
C GLU A 37 -3.54 42.84 -12.05
N SER A 38 -3.26 44.12 -12.02
CA SER A 38 -2.70 44.93 -10.96
C SER A 38 -3.70 45.42 -9.91
N SER A 39 -3.19 45.67 -8.71
CA SER A 39 -3.79 46.50 -7.66
C SER A 39 -4.12 47.92 -8.14
N PRO A 40 -5.04 48.60 -7.43
CA PRO A 40 -4.56 49.83 -6.79
C PRO A 40 -5.03 50.01 -5.34
N THR A 41 -4.09 50.59 -4.60
CA THR A 41 -4.21 51.30 -3.33
C THR A 41 -5.25 52.43 -3.41
N SER A 42 -6.11 52.56 -2.40
CA SER A 42 -6.60 53.86 -1.94
C SER A 42 -7.08 53.74 -0.49
N GLY A 43 -6.54 54.57 0.39
CA GLY A 43 -6.97 54.68 1.77
C GLY A 43 -8.21 55.55 1.91
N SER A 44 -8.95 55.33 3.00
CA SER A 44 -9.87 56.33 3.57
C SER A 44 -10.24 55.88 4.97
N GLU A 45 -9.75 56.68 5.93
CA GLU A 45 -10.41 57.27 7.10
C GLU A 45 -11.25 56.42 8.08
N GLU A 46 -11.10 56.87 9.32
CA GLU A 46 -11.51 56.31 10.59
C GLU A 46 -13.03 56.28 10.74
N SER A 47 -13.53 55.24 11.40
CA SER A 47 -14.80 55.28 12.13
C SER A 47 -14.71 54.29 13.28
N GLU A 48 -14.57 54.82 14.49
CA GLU A 48 -14.76 54.11 15.74
C GLU A 48 -16.24 53.71 15.84
N GLU A 49 -16.53 52.41 15.83
CA GLU A 49 -17.81 51.90 16.32
C GLU A 49 -17.57 50.75 17.29
N ASP A 50 -17.72 51.11 18.55
CA ASP A 50 -17.59 50.30 19.76
C ASP A 50 -18.66 49.20 19.76
N THR A 51 -18.36 48.07 19.12
CA THR A 51 -19.09 46.83 19.32
C THR A 51 -18.19 45.84 20.05
N LYS A 52 -18.56 45.61 21.31
CA LYS A 52 -18.01 44.67 22.28
C LYS A 52 -17.96 43.24 21.73
N ALA A 53 -17.02 42.99 20.81
CA ALA A 53 -16.62 41.66 20.41
C ALA A 53 -15.98 41.03 21.64
N LYS A 54 -16.54 39.90 22.09
CA LYS A 54 -15.86 39.00 23.01
C LYS A 54 -14.57 38.56 22.31
N GLU A 55 -13.51 39.29 22.61
CA GLU A 55 -12.13 38.96 22.31
C GLU A 55 -11.94 37.51 22.76
N LYS A 56 -11.92 36.59 21.79
CA LYS A 56 -11.42 35.25 22.03
C LYS A 56 -9.99 35.47 22.46
N VAL A 57 -9.76 35.37 23.76
CA VAL A 57 -8.45 35.35 24.40
C VAL A 57 -7.52 34.55 23.48
N ILE A 58 -6.67 35.29 22.78
CA ILE A 58 -5.63 34.73 21.92
C ILE A 58 -4.72 34.02 22.91
N ASP A 59 -4.72 32.69 22.85
CA ASP A 59 -3.91 31.81 23.69
C ASP A 59 -2.45 32.34 23.70
N HIS A 60 -2.04 32.86 24.86
CA HIS A 60 -0.76 33.50 25.08
C HIS A 60 0.37 32.52 24.72
N MET A 61 0.94 32.71 23.52
CA MET A 61 2.23 32.18 23.05
C MET A 61 2.64 30.82 23.65
N SER A 62 1.90 29.75 23.34
CA SER A 62 2.32 28.39 23.70
C SER A 62 3.74 28.11 23.18
N HIS A 63 4.61 27.52 24.02
CA HIS A 63 6.02 27.32 23.69
C HIS A 63 6.17 26.44 22.43
N PRO A 64 7.22 26.60 21.60
CA PRO A 64 7.40 25.79 20.39
C PRO A 64 7.35 24.27 20.65
N ARG A 65 7.86 23.82 21.81
CA ARG A 65 7.79 22.42 22.26
C ARG A 65 6.35 21.93 22.47
N GLU A 66 5.49 22.76 23.05
CA GLU A 66 4.07 22.44 23.25
C GLU A 66 3.35 22.37 21.91
N LYS A 67 3.61 23.34 21.02
CA LYS A 67 3.07 23.32 19.64
C LYS A 67 3.48 22.06 18.88
N LEU A 68 4.71 21.57 19.08
CA LEU A 68 5.19 20.34 18.46
C LEU A 68 4.41 19.13 18.98
N ALA A 69 4.27 19.00 20.30
CA ALA A 69 3.50 17.91 20.91
C ALA A 69 2.02 17.93 20.49
N GLN A 70 1.41 19.12 20.41
CA GLN A 70 0.05 19.29 19.91
C GLN A 70 -0.08 18.86 18.44
N SER A 71 0.86 19.25 17.59
CA SER A 71 0.88 18.90 16.16
C SER A 71 1.01 17.37 15.99
N GLN A 72 1.91 16.73 16.76
CA GLN A 72 2.07 15.27 16.78
C GLN A 72 0.78 14.54 17.18
N LYS A 73 0.09 15.00 18.23
CA LYS A 73 -1.20 14.42 18.64
C LYS A 73 -2.28 14.60 17.58
N LYS A 74 -2.32 15.77 16.93
CA LYS A 74 -3.29 16.10 15.89
C LYS A 74 -3.13 15.23 14.65
N ILE A 75 -1.91 14.87 14.27
CA ILE A 75 -1.64 13.97 13.13
C ILE A 75 -2.38 12.64 13.30
N ALA A 76 -2.30 12.02 14.49
CA ALA A 76 -2.98 10.75 14.75
C ALA A 76 -4.51 10.86 14.60
N GLN A 77 -5.09 11.97 15.06
CA GLN A 77 -6.53 12.24 14.93
C GLN A 77 -6.93 12.45 13.46
N LEU A 78 -6.12 13.16 12.69
CA LEU A 78 -6.37 13.43 11.28
C LEU A 78 -6.26 12.16 10.42
N ILE A 79 -5.26 11.32 10.68
CA ILE A 79 -5.12 10.01 10.01
C ILE A 79 -6.32 9.13 10.33
N LYS A 80 -6.75 9.06 11.61
CA LYS A 80 -7.97 8.32 11.99
C LYS A 80 -9.23 8.86 11.28
N GLY A 81 -9.29 10.17 11.05
CA GLY A 81 -10.35 10.83 10.30
C GLY A 81 -10.20 10.78 8.77
N LYS A 82 -9.22 10.05 8.22
CA LYS A 82 -8.88 9.98 6.79
C LYS A 82 -8.59 11.35 6.14
N LYS A 83 -8.19 12.33 6.94
CA LYS A 83 -7.83 13.70 6.51
C LYS A 83 -6.35 13.77 6.14
N ASN A 84 -5.98 13.05 5.08
CA ASN A 84 -4.60 12.80 4.70
C ASN A 84 -3.83 14.09 4.33
N ILE A 85 -4.50 15.05 3.68
CA ILE A 85 -3.89 16.32 3.27
C ILE A 85 -3.57 17.16 4.51
N GLU A 86 -4.51 17.27 5.44
CA GLU A 86 -4.33 18.00 6.70
C GLU A 86 -3.28 17.33 7.58
N ALA A 87 -3.27 15.99 7.68
CA ALA A 87 -2.25 15.25 8.41
C ALA A 87 -0.85 15.54 7.85
N ASN A 88 -0.70 15.57 6.52
CA ASN A 88 0.56 15.90 5.89
C ASN A 88 0.98 17.37 6.12
N LYS A 89 0.02 18.33 6.16
CA LYS A 89 0.31 19.72 6.57
C LYS A 89 0.85 19.80 8.00
N GLU A 90 0.28 19.02 8.93
CA GLU A 90 0.79 18.95 10.31
C GLU A 90 2.16 18.28 10.40
N LEU A 91 2.46 17.29 9.54
CA LEU A 91 3.82 16.71 9.44
C LEU A 91 4.85 17.76 8.99
N ILE A 92 4.51 18.62 8.02
CA ILE A 92 5.37 19.74 7.61
C ILE A 92 5.59 20.69 8.79
N ARG A 93 4.53 21.01 9.56
CA ARG A 93 4.62 21.84 10.76
C ARG A 93 5.56 21.23 11.81
N CYS A 94 5.51 19.91 12.02
CA CYS A 94 6.43 19.19 12.90
C CYS A 94 7.89 19.36 12.47
N VAL A 95 8.20 19.28 11.17
CA VAL A 95 9.58 19.52 10.67
C VAL A 95 10.04 20.94 10.99
N THR A 96 9.20 21.95 10.71
CA THR A 96 9.54 23.35 11.00
C THR A 96 9.77 23.58 12.49
N LEU A 97 8.88 23.07 13.34
CA LEU A 97 9.01 23.21 14.79
C LEU A 97 10.24 22.47 15.33
N SER A 98 10.55 21.27 14.84
CA SER A 98 11.76 20.55 15.23
C SER A 98 13.03 21.34 14.88
N ARG A 99 13.08 21.98 13.70
CA ARG A 99 14.22 22.84 13.33
C ARG A 99 14.38 24.02 14.27
N ILE A 100 13.28 24.68 14.65
CA ILE A 100 13.31 25.81 15.59
C ILE A 100 13.79 25.37 16.98
N ILE A 101 13.36 24.19 17.46
CA ILE A 101 13.63 23.74 18.84
C ILE A 101 15.04 23.15 18.97
N PHE A 102 15.49 22.38 17.98
CA PHE A 102 16.68 21.52 18.10
C PHE A 102 17.83 21.93 17.17
N GLY A 103 17.58 22.76 16.16
CA GLY A 103 18.54 23.08 15.10
C GLY A 103 18.56 22.05 13.97
N GLU A 104 18.98 22.47 12.76
CA GLU A 104 18.84 21.65 11.54
C GLU A 104 19.66 20.35 11.54
N GLU A 105 20.81 20.34 12.23
CA GLU A 105 21.74 19.21 12.27
C GLU A 105 21.38 18.16 13.33
N HIS A 106 20.35 18.38 14.14
CA HIS A 106 19.99 17.45 15.22
C HIS A 106 19.20 16.25 14.68
N TRP A 107 19.43 15.07 15.25
CA TRP A 107 18.70 13.84 14.88
C TRP A 107 17.16 13.95 15.01
N LYS A 108 16.62 14.84 15.86
CA LYS A 108 15.15 15.07 15.97
C LYS A 108 14.58 15.78 14.73
N CYS A 109 15.40 16.54 14.02
CA CYS A 109 15.04 17.06 12.69
C CYS A 109 15.04 15.94 11.66
N ALA A 110 16.01 15.02 11.70
CA ALA A 110 15.97 13.82 10.86
C ALA A 110 14.74 12.94 11.15
N GLN A 111 14.36 12.77 12.42
CA GLN A 111 13.15 12.05 12.81
C GLN A 111 11.90 12.69 12.19
N ALA A 112 11.74 14.01 12.31
CA ALA A 112 10.61 14.71 11.71
C ALA A 112 10.61 14.60 10.18
N LEU A 113 11.78 14.69 9.53
CA LEU A 113 11.94 14.53 8.08
C LEU A 113 11.61 13.10 7.61
N ALA A 114 12.06 12.08 8.33
CA ALA A 114 11.74 10.68 8.04
C ALA A 114 10.23 10.42 8.20
N THR A 115 9.60 10.99 9.23
CA THR A 115 8.14 10.89 9.43
C THR A 115 7.38 11.60 8.30
N LEU A 116 7.85 12.78 7.88
CA LEU A 116 7.26 13.50 6.73
C LEU A 116 7.44 12.72 5.43
N ALA A 117 8.60 12.12 5.21
CA ALA A 117 8.88 11.29 4.04
C ALA A 117 7.93 10.08 3.98
N TYR A 118 7.80 9.37 5.10
CA TYR A 118 6.85 8.27 5.23
C TYR A 118 5.42 8.74 4.98
N GLY A 119 5.01 9.89 5.54
CA GLY A 119 3.69 10.46 5.28
C GLY A 119 3.45 10.88 3.82
N TYR A 120 4.46 11.34 3.09
CA TYR A 120 4.33 11.60 1.65
C TYR A 120 4.15 10.30 0.86
N LEU A 121 4.79 9.23 1.29
CA LEU A 121 4.64 7.91 0.68
C LEU A 121 3.24 7.35 0.96
N THR A 122 2.81 7.28 2.22
CA THR A 122 1.61 6.54 2.64
C THR A 122 0.32 7.35 2.62
N LEU A 123 0.36 8.66 2.92
CA LEU A 123 -0.86 9.48 2.98
C LEU A 123 -1.14 10.18 1.63
N ARG A 124 -0.10 10.40 0.82
CA ARG A 124 -0.19 11.21 -0.40
C ARG A 124 0.12 10.45 -1.69
N GLY A 125 0.79 9.30 -1.62
CA GLY A 125 1.23 8.57 -2.82
C GLY A 125 2.24 9.36 -3.66
N LEU A 126 3.11 10.16 -3.03
CA LEU A 126 4.04 11.08 -3.68
C LEU A 126 5.51 10.62 -3.50
N PRO A 127 5.99 9.63 -4.30
CA PRO A 127 7.28 8.99 -4.07
C PRO A 127 8.49 9.92 -4.28
N ALA A 128 8.42 10.89 -5.20
CA ALA A 128 9.51 11.84 -5.43
C ALA A 128 9.74 12.75 -4.22
N GLN A 129 8.66 13.25 -3.61
CA GLN A 129 8.69 14.06 -2.40
C GLN A 129 9.15 13.23 -1.20
N ALA A 130 8.65 12.00 -1.07
CA ALA A 130 9.10 11.06 -0.04
C ALA A 130 10.62 10.83 -0.13
N LYS A 131 11.15 10.57 -1.33
CA LYS A 131 12.60 10.39 -1.57
C LYS A 131 13.40 11.58 -1.08
N LYS A 132 13.02 12.79 -1.50
CA LYS A 132 13.73 14.03 -1.17
C LYS A 132 13.83 14.24 0.35
N HIS A 133 12.72 14.04 1.07
CA HIS A 133 12.70 14.19 2.53
C HIS A 133 13.47 13.07 3.24
N ALA A 134 13.38 11.83 2.74
CA ALA A 134 14.13 10.70 3.27
C ALA A 134 15.65 10.88 3.08
N GLU A 135 16.10 11.31 1.91
CA GLU A 135 17.52 11.63 1.66
C GLU A 135 18.02 12.77 2.55
N SER A 136 17.19 13.80 2.76
CA SER A 136 17.50 14.88 3.71
C SER A 136 17.64 14.36 5.15
N ALA A 137 16.74 13.49 5.62
CA ALA A 137 16.84 12.87 6.93
C ALA A 137 18.11 12.01 7.08
N LYS A 138 18.42 11.21 6.04
CA LYS A 138 19.64 10.39 5.98
C LYS A 138 20.89 11.25 6.10
N ASN A 139 20.96 12.37 5.37
CA ASN A 139 22.12 13.26 5.41
C ASN A 139 22.31 13.84 6.81
N VAL A 140 21.24 14.33 7.45
CA VAL A 140 21.29 14.85 8.82
C VAL A 140 21.80 13.79 9.80
N LEU A 141 21.32 12.55 9.71
CA LEU A 141 21.80 11.46 10.59
C LEU A 141 23.27 11.10 10.35
N LEU A 142 23.75 11.15 9.11
CA LEU A 142 25.15 10.86 8.78
C LEU A 142 26.12 11.95 9.26
N THR A 143 25.68 13.20 9.27
CA THR A 143 26.50 14.34 9.70
C THR A 143 26.40 14.65 11.18
N TRP A 144 25.39 14.11 11.87
CA TRP A 144 25.18 14.35 13.29
C TRP A 144 26.33 13.75 14.12
N LYS A 145 27.03 14.60 14.88
CA LYS A 145 28.18 14.24 15.73
C LYS A 145 27.84 14.13 17.22
N GLY A 146 26.57 14.30 17.58
CA GLY A 146 26.16 14.21 18.98
C GLY A 146 26.23 12.77 19.48
N THR A 147 26.39 12.60 20.79
CA THR A 147 26.19 11.33 21.47
C THR A 147 24.76 11.24 21.99
N THR A 148 24.18 10.06 21.95
CA THR A 148 22.93 9.77 22.66
C THR A 148 23.20 9.83 24.16
N THR A 149 22.29 10.46 24.90
CA THR A 149 22.42 10.63 26.35
C THR A 149 21.61 9.60 27.13
N SER A 150 20.77 8.82 26.45
CA SER A 150 19.94 7.78 27.05
C SER A 150 19.57 6.68 26.05
N ASP A 151 19.35 5.48 26.58
CA ASP A 151 18.76 4.32 25.87
C ASP A 151 17.44 4.67 25.15
N LYS A 152 16.66 5.61 25.71
CA LYS A 152 15.44 6.12 25.09
C LYS A 152 15.72 6.86 23.77
N GLU A 153 16.77 7.67 23.72
CA GLU A 153 17.14 8.38 22.49
C GLU A 153 17.68 7.42 21.43
N GLU A 154 18.45 6.42 21.84
CA GLU A 154 18.94 5.36 20.94
C GLU A 154 17.79 4.60 20.29
N LYS A 155 16.79 4.21 21.07
CA LYS A 155 15.57 3.60 20.55
C LYS A 155 14.83 4.49 19.56
N GLN A 156 14.71 5.79 19.84
CA GLN A 156 14.07 6.74 18.92
C GLN A 156 14.86 6.94 17.62
N ILE A 157 16.18 6.86 17.67
CA ILE A 157 17.04 6.88 16.48
C ILE A 157 16.84 5.60 15.67
N LEU A 158 16.82 4.42 16.32
CA LEU A 158 16.53 3.15 15.64
C LEU A 158 15.14 3.16 14.98
N GLU A 159 14.10 3.64 15.67
CA GLU A 159 12.75 3.85 15.10
C GLU A 159 12.79 4.75 13.86
N THR A 160 13.59 5.82 13.92
CA THR A 160 13.80 6.73 12.80
C THR A 160 14.50 6.04 11.62
N LEU A 161 15.51 5.22 11.90
CA LEU A 161 16.27 4.47 10.88
C LEU A 161 15.41 3.41 10.20
N VAL A 162 14.55 2.70 10.95
CA VAL A 162 13.56 1.77 10.39
C VAL A 162 12.68 2.49 9.38
N MET A 163 12.03 3.59 9.80
CA MET A 163 11.12 4.34 8.94
C MET A 163 11.82 4.95 7.72
N LEU A 164 13.02 5.50 7.92
CA LEU A 164 13.84 6.08 6.86
C LEU A 164 14.19 5.05 5.79
N TYR A 165 14.77 3.92 6.19
CA TYR A 165 15.23 2.91 5.24
C TYR A 165 14.07 2.14 4.60
N TYR A 166 12.97 1.95 5.33
CA TYR A 166 11.73 1.45 4.74
C TYR A 166 11.23 2.38 3.63
N THR A 167 11.14 3.68 3.91
CA THR A 167 10.66 4.69 2.94
C THR A 167 11.54 4.74 1.69
N LEU A 168 12.88 4.79 1.86
CA LEU A 168 13.81 4.74 0.74
C LEU A 168 13.68 3.44 -0.07
N GLY A 169 13.55 2.31 0.63
CA GLY A 169 13.38 0.99 0.02
C GLY A 169 12.14 0.89 -0.86
N VAL A 170 10.98 1.30 -0.33
CA VAL A 170 9.72 1.31 -1.07
C VAL A 170 9.77 2.29 -2.23
N VAL A 171 10.32 3.49 -2.06
CA VAL A 171 10.46 4.43 -3.17
C VAL A 171 11.36 3.85 -4.29
N CYS A 172 12.45 3.18 -3.94
CA CYS A 172 13.28 2.48 -4.93
C CYS A 172 12.50 1.37 -5.65
N LEU A 173 11.60 0.65 -4.96
CA LEU A 173 10.72 -0.34 -5.61
C LEU A 173 9.83 0.29 -6.65
N LEU A 174 9.16 1.40 -6.29
CA LEU A 174 8.28 2.15 -7.17
C LEU A 174 9.01 2.73 -8.39
N GLN A 175 10.33 2.91 -8.28
CA GLN A 175 11.20 3.37 -9.36
C GLN A 175 11.86 2.22 -10.16
N ASN A 176 11.44 0.97 -9.96
CA ASN A 176 12.03 -0.23 -10.57
C ASN A 176 13.53 -0.42 -10.26
N HIS A 177 14.03 0.12 -9.15
CA HIS A 177 15.39 -0.08 -8.66
C HIS A 177 15.44 -1.24 -7.64
N GLY A 178 15.09 -2.46 -8.07
CA GLY A 178 14.91 -3.62 -7.19
C GLY A 178 16.12 -3.95 -6.31
N ARG A 179 17.34 -3.82 -6.84
CA ARG A 179 18.58 -4.03 -6.07
C ARG A 179 18.74 -3.01 -4.95
N GLU A 180 18.57 -1.71 -5.24
CA GLU A 180 18.69 -0.63 -4.24
C GLU A 180 17.58 -0.71 -3.20
N ALA A 181 16.37 -1.04 -3.63
CA ALA A 181 15.24 -1.29 -2.75
C ALA A 181 15.59 -2.35 -1.71
N TYR A 182 16.05 -3.52 -2.17
CA TYR A 182 16.41 -4.63 -1.29
C TYR A 182 17.46 -4.22 -0.25
N PHE A 183 18.51 -3.50 -0.65
CA PHE A 183 19.56 -3.06 0.28
C PHE A 183 19.04 -2.08 1.34
N ASN A 184 18.18 -1.13 0.97
CA ASN A 184 17.58 -0.22 1.94
C ASN A 184 16.63 -0.97 2.89
N LEU A 185 15.75 -1.83 2.37
CA LEU A 185 14.84 -2.62 3.20
C LEU A 185 15.59 -3.56 4.17
N GLN A 186 16.71 -4.13 3.74
CA GLN A 186 17.55 -4.95 4.62
C GLN A 186 18.16 -4.12 5.77
N LYS A 187 18.51 -2.85 5.52
CA LYS A 187 18.93 -1.95 6.61
C LYS A 187 17.77 -1.68 7.57
N SER A 188 16.56 -1.46 7.04
CA SER A 188 15.36 -1.32 7.88
C SER A 188 15.13 -2.55 8.76
N GLU A 189 15.26 -3.76 8.20
CA GLU A 189 15.09 -5.03 8.92
C GLU A 189 16.10 -5.18 10.05
N ARG A 190 17.38 -4.87 9.81
CA ARG A 190 18.42 -4.90 10.84
C ARG A 190 18.10 -3.95 12.00
N ASN A 191 17.73 -2.70 11.71
CA ASN A 191 17.38 -1.72 12.73
C ASN A 191 16.12 -2.15 13.52
N MET A 192 15.13 -2.75 12.84
CA MET A 192 13.91 -3.25 13.50
C MET A 192 14.21 -4.44 14.42
N LYS A 193 15.14 -5.31 14.02
CA LYS A 193 15.60 -6.43 14.84
C LYS A 193 16.33 -5.94 16.10
N GLU A 194 17.30 -5.05 15.95
CA GLU A 194 18.04 -4.44 17.06
C GLU A 194 17.10 -3.71 18.03
N LEU A 195 16.15 -2.94 17.50
CA LEU A 195 15.14 -2.27 18.30
C LEU A 195 14.32 -3.25 19.12
N ARG A 196 13.89 -4.38 18.53
CA ARG A 196 13.13 -5.41 19.24
C ARG A 196 13.94 -6.07 20.35
N GLU A 197 15.21 -6.37 20.11
CA GLU A 197 16.12 -6.93 21.12
C GLU A 197 16.29 -5.99 22.31
N SER A 198 16.22 -4.66 22.08
CA SER A 198 16.27 -3.64 23.13
C SER A 198 14.98 -3.53 23.98
N TYR A 199 13.83 -4.00 23.46
CA TYR A 199 12.56 -4.07 24.18
C TYR A 199 12.39 -5.50 24.72
N LYS A 200 12.68 -5.71 26.01
CA LYS A 200 12.56 -7.00 26.72
C LYS A 200 11.11 -7.53 26.78
N GLY A 201 10.53 -7.93 25.65
CA GLY A 201 9.16 -8.46 25.55
C GLY A 201 8.03 -7.42 25.48
N GLY A 202 8.36 -6.13 25.30
CA GLY A 202 7.37 -5.07 25.10
C GLY A 202 7.03 -4.87 23.62
N THR A 203 5.81 -4.42 23.32
CA THR A 203 5.40 -4.05 21.96
C THR A 203 5.99 -2.69 21.59
N CYS A 204 6.80 -2.64 20.53
CA CYS A 204 7.28 -1.39 19.97
C CYS A 204 6.19 -0.78 19.08
N GLY A 205 5.73 0.43 19.39
CA GLY A 205 4.71 1.17 18.64
C GLY A 205 5.24 1.76 17.33
N LEU A 206 5.83 0.91 16.46
CA LEU A 206 6.36 1.32 15.17
C LEU A 206 5.24 1.68 14.19
N GLN A 207 5.47 2.72 13.39
CA GLN A 207 4.59 3.03 12.25
C GLN A 207 4.72 1.99 11.13
N VAL A 208 5.94 1.47 10.91
CA VAL A 208 6.20 0.41 9.94
C VAL A 208 6.02 -0.94 10.63
N SER A 209 5.02 -1.72 10.21
CA SER A 209 4.82 -3.06 10.77
C SER A 209 5.84 -4.05 10.22
N GLU A 210 6.14 -5.10 11.01
CA GLU A 210 7.03 -6.19 10.57
C GLU A 210 6.48 -6.89 9.32
N LYS A 211 5.16 -7.08 9.25
CA LYS A 211 4.49 -7.61 8.07
C LYS A 211 4.79 -6.76 6.84
N ASP A 212 4.57 -5.45 6.92
CA ASP A 212 4.75 -4.57 5.75
C ASP A 212 6.21 -4.51 5.29
N LEU A 213 7.16 -4.55 6.23
CA LEU A 213 8.58 -4.65 5.91
C LEU A 213 8.93 -5.99 5.24
N THR A 214 8.38 -7.09 5.74
CA THR A 214 8.59 -8.44 5.19
C THR A 214 8.03 -8.55 3.77
N VAL A 215 6.82 -8.04 3.52
CA VAL A 215 6.21 -7.98 2.19
C VAL A 215 7.04 -7.11 1.24
N ALA A 216 7.51 -5.95 1.69
CA ALA A 216 8.38 -5.09 0.88
C ALA A 216 9.69 -5.79 0.51
N LEU A 217 10.29 -6.58 1.42
CA LEU A 217 11.48 -7.40 1.14
C LEU A 217 11.19 -8.50 0.12
N GLY A 218 10.03 -9.14 0.19
CA GLY A 218 9.56 -10.11 -0.81
C GLY A 218 9.46 -9.48 -2.20
N ARG A 219 8.74 -8.35 -2.31
CA ARG A 219 8.61 -7.58 -3.56
C ARG A 219 9.96 -7.10 -4.10
N ALA A 220 10.87 -6.64 -3.24
CA ALA A 220 12.22 -6.23 -3.65
C ALA A 220 13.08 -7.41 -4.13
N SER A 221 12.94 -8.56 -3.50
CA SER A 221 13.62 -9.78 -3.94
C SER A 221 13.10 -10.25 -5.29
N LEU A 222 11.77 -10.20 -5.50
CA LEU A 222 11.13 -10.51 -6.77
C LEU A 222 11.60 -9.55 -7.89
N ALA A 223 11.57 -8.24 -7.63
CA ALA A 223 12.07 -7.22 -8.56
C ALA A 223 13.56 -7.33 -8.87
N ASN A 224 14.33 -7.99 -8.00
CA ASN A 224 15.75 -8.30 -8.18
C ASN A 224 15.98 -9.74 -8.70
N CYS A 225 14.94 -10.39 -9.24
CA CYS A 225 14.93 -11.74 -9.80
C CYS A 225 15.40 -12.85 -8.84
N ARG A 226 15.33 -12.64 -7.52
CA ARG A 226 15.69 -13.64 -6.50
C ARG A 226 14.45 -14.41 -6.05
N LEU A 227 13.92 -15.25 -6.93
CA LEU A 227 12.62 -15.92 -6.75
C LEU A 227 12.51 -16.73 -5.44
N ASN A 228 13.51 -17.57 -5.13
CA ASN A 228 13.49 -18.37 -3.90
C ASN A 228 13.52 -17.51 -2.64
N LEU A 229 14.25 -16.39 -2.68
CA LEU A 229 14.32 -15.47 -1.55
C LEU A 229 13.01 -14.69 -1.38
N ALA A 230 12.39 -14.28 -2.49
CA ALA A 230 11.09 -13.64 -2.48
C ALA A 230 10.04 -14.56 -1.85
N LEU A 231 10.04 -15.84 -2.22
CA LEU A 231 9.14 -16.85 -1.67
C LEU A 231 9.25 -16.95 -0.14
N VAL A 232 10.48 -17.08 0.38
CA VAL A 232 10.72 -17.15 1.84
C VAL A 232 10.15 -15.93 2.58
N TYR A 233 10.27 -14.74 1.99
CA TYR A 233 9.69 -13.54 2.60
C TYR A 233 8.15 -13.55 2.55
N PHE A 234 7.54 -13.94 1.44
CA PHE A 234 6.08 -13.98 1.35
C PHE A 234 5.48 -15.07 2.24
N GLU A 235 6.09 -16.24 2.34
CA GLU A 235 5.69 -17.31 3.27
C GLU A 235 5.78 -16.83 4.73
N LYS A 236 6.87 -16.16 5.11
CA LYS A 236 7.01 -15.53 6.43
C LYS A 236 5.91 -14.47 6.68
N ALA A 237 5.51 -13.71 5.67
CA ALA A 237 4.42 -12.75 5.79
C ALA A 237 3.06 -13.42 5.97
N VAL A 238 2.81 -14.54 5.27
CA VAL A 238 1.62 -15.39 5.44
C VAL A 238 1.55 -15.91 6.87
N ASP A 239 2.62 -16.51 7.39
CA ASP A 239 2.68 -17.02 8.76
C ASP A 239 2.35 -15.93 9.79
N ASN A 240 2.87 -14.71 9.58
CA ASN A 240 2.59 -13.57 10.45
C ASN A 240 1.11 -13.14 10.41
N VAL A 241 0.49 -13.15 9.22
CA VAL A 241 -0.93 -12.80 9.08
C VAL A 241 -1.82 -13.86 9.73
N ILE A 242 -1.54 -15.15 9.49
CA ILE A 242 -2.28 -16.26 10.08
C ILE A 242 -2.20 -16.20 11.60
N ALA A 243 -1.01 -16.00 12.17
CA ALA A 243 -0.81 -15.93 13.62
C ALA A 243 -1.57 -14.76 14.28
N ASN A 244 -1.73 -13.63 13.58
CA ASN A 244 -2.33 -12.42 14.13
C ASN A 244 -3.83 -12.27 13.86
N LYS A 245 -4.33 -12.80 12.73
CA LYS A 245 -5.68 -12.52 12.23
C LYS A 245 -6.45 -13.77 11.78
N GLY A 246 -5.79 -14.92 11.65
CA GLY A 246 -6.38 -16.17 11.17
C GLY A 246 -6.19 -16.41 9.67
N ASP A 247 -6.57 -17.61 9.24
CA ASP A 247 -6.37 -18.16 7.89
C ASP A 247 -7.41 -17.72 6.85
N SER A 248 -8.48 -17.07 7.29
CA SER A 248 -9.63 -16.70 6.45
C SER A 248 -9.67 -15.19 6.15
N THR A 249 -8.54 -14.50 6.28
CA THR A 249 -8.46 -13.04 6.18
C THR A 249 -8.19 -12.58 4.75
N SER A 250 -8.79 -11.46 4.34
CA SER A 250 -8.59 -10.91 2.99
C SER A 250 -7.14 -10.50 2.71
N GLU A 251 -6.34 -10.22 3.74
CA GLU A 251 -4.90 -9.92 3.59
C GLU A 251 -4.10 -11.06 2.97
N LEU A 252 -4.51 -12.30 3.19
CA LEU A 252 -3.83 -13.48 2.63
C LEU A 252 -4.02 -13.61 1.11
N VAL A 253 -5.10 -13.05 0.55
CA VAL A 253 -5.41 -13.14 -0.89
C VAL A 253 -4.24 -12.60 -1.72
N SER A 254 -3.81 -11.36 -1.44
CA SER A 254 -2.69 -10.72 -2.15
C SER A 254 -1.37 -11.48 -1.97
N LEU A 255 -1.12 -12.07 -0.79
CA LEU A 255 0.11 -12.79 -0.51
C LEU A 255 0.16 -14.11 -1.28
N TYR A 256 -0.95 -14.85 -1.31
CA TYR A 256 -1.06 -16.08 -2.09
C TYR A 256 -0.96 -15.83 -3.59
N GLN A 257 -1.50 -14.72 -4.09
CA GLN A 257 -1.34 -14.34 -5.50
C GLN A 257 0.13 -14.03 -5.86
N GLU A 258 0.86 -13.31 -5.01
CA GLU A 258 2.29 -13.03 -5.20
C GLU A 258 3.13 -14.31 -5.15
N ILE A 259 2.85 -15.21 -4.20
CA ILE A 259 3.50 -16.52 -4.12
C ILE A 259 3.22 -17.34 -5.38
N ALA A 260 1.97 -17.41 -5.83
CA ALA A 260 1.60 -18.13 -7.04
C ALA A 260 2.31 -17.59 -8.28
N GLN A 261 2.46 -16.26 -8.39
CA GLN A 261 3.25 -15.65 -9.45
C GLN A 261 4.72 -16.12 -9.42
N ILE A 262 5.32 -16.17 -8.23
CA ILE A 262 6.69 -16.66 -8.05
C ILE A 262 6.79 -18.13 -8.49
N GLU A 263 5.86 -18.99 -8.06
CA GLU A 263 5.83 -20.40 -8.44
C GLU A 263 5.63 -20.60 -9.95
N GLN A 264 4.79 -19.78 -10.60
CA GLN A 264 4.66 -19.76 -12.07
C GLN A 264 6.00 -19.41 -12.75
N LEU A 265 6.72 -18.41 -12.24
CA LEU A 265 8.05 -18.04 -12.74
C LEU A 265 9.10 -19.15 -12.51
N ARG A 266 8.94 -19.95 -11.45
CA ARG A 266 9.76 -21.12 -11.15
C ARG A 266 9.37 -22.38 -11.93
N ARG A 267 8.29 -22.33 -12.74
CA ARG A 267 7.70 -23.48 -13.46
C ARG A 267 7.07 -24.55 -12.57
N ASN A 268 6.71 -24.18 -11.34
CA ASN A 268 5.99 -25.03 -10.41
C ASN A 268 4.48 -24.75 -10.52
N HIS A 269 3.89 -25.15 -11.64
CA HIS A 269 2.50 -24.82 -11.98
C HIS A 269 1.49 -25.39 -10.97
N GLU A 270 1.73 -26.62 -10.47
CA GLU A 270 0.90 -27.25 -9.44
C GLU A 270 0.84 -26.42 -8.16
N GLN A 271 2.00 -25.98 -7.65
CA GLN A 271 2.07 -25.18 -6.42
C GLN A 271 1.40 -23.81 -6.61
N ALA A 272 1.57 -23.19 -7.79
CA ALA A 272 0.90 -21.94 -8.10
C ALA A 272 -0.64 -22.10 -8.10
N ILE A 273 -1.16 -23.18 -8.68
CA ILE A 273 -2.58 -23.50 -8.69
C ILE A 273 -3.09 -23.69 -7.25
N GLN A 274 -2.36 -24.39 -6.39
CA GLN A 274 -2.74 -24.57 -4.97
C GLN A 274 -2.88 -23.24 -4.23
N TYR A 275 -1.90 -22.34 -4.34
CA TYR A 275 -1.97 -21.02 -3.71
C TYR A 275 -3.12 -20.15 -4.28
N LEU A 276 -3.38 -20.21 -5.59
CA LEU A 276 -4.50 -19.49 -6.19
C LEU A 276 -5.86 -20.05 -5.75
N HIS A 277 -5.96 -21.36 -5.54
CA HIS A 277 -7.14 -21.97 -4.93
C HIS A 277 -7.38 -21.44 -3.51
N GLN A 278 -6.33 -21.33 -2.69
CA GLN A 278 -6.44 -20.73 -1.35
C GLN A 278 -6.93 -19.28 -1.43
N ALA A 279 -6.34 -18.46 -2.31
CA ALA A 279 -6.77 -17.08 -2.54
C ALA A 279 -8.25 -17.00 -2.98
N HIS A 280 -8.64 -17.84 -3.93
CA HIS A 280 -10.01 -17.89 -4.45
C HIS A 280 -11.02 -18.32 -3.38
N SER A 281 -10.70 -19.35 -2.58
CA SER A 281 -11.54 -19.82 -1.48
C SER A 281 -11.81 -18.70 -0.45
N ILE A 282 -10.79 -17.92 -0.11
CA ILE A 282 -10.94 -16.75 0.77
C ILE A 282 -11.86 -15.71 0.11
N CYS A 283 -11.67 -15.41 -1.18
CA CYS A 283 -12.53 -14.45 -1.87
C CYS A 283 -14.00 -14.90 -1.92
N VAL A 284 -14.28 -16.17 -2.23
CA VAL A 284 -15.66 -16.70 -2.32
C VAL A 284 -16.33 -16.79 -0.94
N SER A 285 -15.56 -17.04 0.12
CA SER A 285 -16.11 -17.07 1.49
C SER A 285 -16.40 -15.67 2.04
N LEU A 286 -15.56 -14.68 1.72
CA LEU A 286 -15.73 -13.31 2.21
C LEU A 286 -16.68 -12.46 1.36
N TYR A 287 -16.78 -12.75 0.07
CA TYR A 287 -17.55 -11.96 -0.88
C TYR A 287 -18.55 -12.84 -1.62
N THR A 288 -19.73 -12.31 -1.93
CA THR A 288 -20.67 -12.95 -2.85
C THR A 288 -20.00 -13.18 -4.22
N GLU A 289 -20.39 -14.22 -4.96
CA GLU A 289 -19.77 -14.61 -6.25
C GLU A 289 -19.59 -13.46 -7.26
N VAL A 290 -20.40 -12.40 -7.20
CA VAL A 290 -20.32 -11.23 -8.10
C VAL A 290 -19.32 -10.15 -7.59
N SER A 291 -18.29 -10.53 -6.83
CA SER A 291 -17.25 -9.60 -6.36
C SER A 291 -16.11 -9.44 -7.39
N PRO A 292 -15.60 -8.21 -7.61
CA PRO A 292 -14.40 -7.99 -8.42
C PRO A 292 -13.20 -8.83 -7.96
N GLN A 293 -13.02 -8.98 -6.65
CA GLN A 293 -11.94 -9.76 -6.04
C GLN A 293 -12.10 -11.26 -6.33
N ALA A 294 -13.33 -11.79 -6.22
CA ALA A 294 -13.62 -13.18 -6.57
C ALA A 294 -13.42 -13.45 -8.08
N ALA A 295 -13.83 -12.50 -8.93
CA ALA A 295 -13.62 -12.58 -10.38
C ALA A 295 -12.12 -12.54 -10.74
N GLU A 296 -11.34 -11.67 -10.11
CA GLU A 296 -9.89 -11.59 -10.32
C GLU A 296 -9.18 -12.87 -9.88
N ALA A 297 -9.49 -13.38 -8.69
CA ALA A 297 -8.92 -14.65 -8.22
C ALA A 297 -9.27 -15.82 -9.16
N SER A 298 -10.50 -15.86 -9.68
CA SER A 298 -10.93 -16.85 -10.67
C SER A 298 -10.15 -16.72 -11.98
N ALA A 299 -9.94 -15.50 -12.46
CA ALA A 299 -9.17 -15.25 -13.69
C ALA A 299 -7.70 -15.66 -13.54
N LEU A 300 -7.07 -15.38 -12.40
CA LEU A 300 -5.72 -15.82 -12.11
C LEU A 300 -5.61 -17.35 -12.04
N LEU A 301 -6.58 -18.01 -11.40
CA LEU A 301 -6.64 -19.47 -11.32
C LEU A 301 -6.81 -20.11 -12.72
N ALA A 302 -7.73 -19.60 -13.54
CA ALA A 302 -7.93 -20.06 -14.91
C ALA A 302 -6.65 -19.88 -15.75
N LYS A 303 -5.96 -18.75 -15.59
CA LYS A 303 -4.67 -18.50 -16.23
C LYS A 303 -3.61 -19.52 -15.79
N ALA A 304 -3.55 -19.85 -14.50
CA ALA A 304 -2.61 -20.84 -13.98
C ALA A 304 -2.85 -22.24 -14.55
N TYR A 305 -4.11 -22.67 -14.67
CA TYR A 305 -4.48 -23.93 -15.34
C TYR A 305 -4.06 -23.95 -16.81
N ALA A 306 -4.34 -22.87 -17.55
CA ALA A 306 -3.91 -22.76 -18.94
C ALA A 306 -2.38 -22.84 -19.08
N MET A 307 -1.63 -22.26 -18.13
CA MET A 307 -0.16 -22.33 -18.09
C MET A 307 0.38 -23.73 -17.73
N SER A 308 -0.37 -24.53 -16.96
CA SER A 308 0.02 -25.90 -16.59
C SER A 308 -0.10 -26.90 -17.75
N GLY A 309 -0.76 -26.53 -18.85
CA GLY A 309 -1.08 -27.45 -19.95
C GLY A 309 -2.22 -28.42 -19.61
N GLU A 310 -2.79 -28.31 -18.41
CA GLU A 310 -4.00 -29.02 -17.99
C GLU A 310 -5.23 -28.33 -18.58
N VAL A 311 -5.49 -28.55 -19.87
CA VAL A 311 -6.83 -28.31 -20.42
C VAL A 311 -7.70 -29.50 -20.05
N GLN A 312 -8.01 -29.63 -18.75
CA GLN A 312 -9.10 -30.47 -18.26
C GLN A 312 -9.94 -29.68 -17.25
N HIS A 313 -10.48 -28.55 -17.69
CA HIS A 313 -11.81 -28.19 -17.21
C HIS A 313 -12.80 -29.12 -17.91
N LYS A 314 -13.12 -30.23 -17.25
CA LYS A 314 -14.38 -30.92 -17.47
C LYS A 314 -15.47 -29.86 -17.35
N GLY A 315 -16.12 -29.57 -18.47
CA GLY A 315 -17.46 -29.03 -18.47
C GLY A 315 -18.39 -30.09 -17.89
N ASP A 316 -18.36 -30.27 -16.58
CA ASP A 316 -19.44 -30.94 -15.86
C ASP A 316 -20.50 -29.88 -15.51
N LEU A 317 -21.06 -29.26 -16.56
CA LEU A 317 -22.42 -28.76 -16.54
C LEU A 317 -22.93 -28.70 -17.99
N LEU A 318 -23.97 -29.49 -18.23
CA LEU A 318 -24.76 -29.64 -19.46
C LEU A 318 -24.25 -30.74 -20.42
N ASP A 319 -24.64 -31.97 -20.08
CA ASP A 319 -24.92 -33.04 -21.03
C ASP A 319 -26.10 -32.63 -21.95
N PRO A 320 -25.93 -32.44 -23.27
CA PRO A 320 -27.05 -32.30 -24.20
C PRO A 320 -27.45 -33.69 -24.69
N GLY A 321 -27.87 -34.53 -23.75
CA GLY A 321 -28.20 -35.93 -23.95
C GLY A 321 -29.62 -36.29 -23.52
N THR A 322 -30.60 -35.39 -23.67
CA THR A 322 -32.02 -35.73 -23.52
C THR A 322 -32.86 -35.04 -24.60
N GLU A 323 -33.22 -35.80 -25.63
CA GLU A 323 -34.34 -35.45 -26.51
C GLU A 323 -35.62 -35.28 -25.68
N PRO A 324 -36.42 -34.22 -25.88
CA PRO A 324 -37.74 -34.16 -25.31
C PRO A 324 -38.69 -35.06 -26.11
N ARG A 325 -39.00 -36.24 -25.55
CA ARG A 325 -40.17 -37.03 -25.96
C ARG A 325 -41.43 -36.18 -25.77
N SER A 326 -42.08 -35.85 -26.88
CA SER A 326 -43.38 -35.19 -26.90
C SER A 326 -44.49 -36.15 -26.43
N PRO A 327 -45.53 -35.68 -25.72
CA PRO A 327 -46.63 -36.53 -25.27
C PRO A 327 -47.74 -36.65 -26.32
N ALA A 328 -48.19 -37.90 -26.51
CA ALA A 328 -49.53 -38.38 -26.87
C ALA A 328 -50.48 -37.47 -27.69
N LEU A 329 -50.84 -37.95 -28.88
CA LEU A 329 -52.20 -37.87 -29.39
C LEU A 329 -52.66 -39.30 -29.76
N GLN A 330 -53.56 -39.83 -28.93
CA GLN A 330 -54.32 -41.04 -29.17
C GLN A 330 -55.75 -40.60 -29.47
N ALA A 331 -56.23 -40.87 -30.67
CA ALA A 331 -57.63 -40.74 -31.05
C ALA A 331 -58.02 -41.94 -31.91
N ASP A 332 -59.18 -42.48 -31.56
CA ASP A 332 -59.69 -43.81 -31.86
C ASP A 332 -60.15 -44.05 -33.32
N TYR A 333 -60.09 -45.34 -33.69
CA TYR A 333 -61.01 -46.15 -34.51
C TYR A 333 -61.95 -45.50 -35.55
N LEU A 334 -61.91 -46.01 -36.78
CA LEU A 334 -62.89 -46.98 -37.31
C LEU A 334 -62.46 -47.55 -38.69
N PRO A 335 -62.82 -48.82 -39.03
CA PRO A 335 -62.50 -49.46 -40.30
C PRO A 335 -63.72 -49.53 -41.24
N THR A 336 -63.48 -49.60 -42.56
CA THR A 336 -64.49 -50.13 -43.51
C THR A 336 -63.81 -50.76 -44.75
N GLU A 337 -63.93 -52.08 -44.79
CA GLU A 337 -64.18 -53.01 -45.92
C GLU A 337 -63.57 -52.82 -47.33
N LEU A 338 -62.80 -53.84 -47.73
CA LEU A 338 -62.95 -54.74 -48.89
C LEU A 338 -63.67 -54.25 -50.17
N GLY A 339 -63.00 -54.43 -51.32
CA GLY A 339 -63.63 -55.08 -52.48
C GLY A 339 -63.32 -54.50 -53.87
N ALA A 340 -62.68 -55.35 -54.69
CA ALA A 340 -62.47 -55.33 -56.15
C ALA A 340 -61.35 -54.44 -56.71
#